data_AF-A0A316ACW3-F1
#
_entry.id   AF-A0A316ACW3-F1
#
_cell.length_a   1.000
_cell.length_b   1.000
_cell.length_c   1.000
_cell.angle_alpha   90.00
_cell.angle_beta   90.00
_cell.angle_gamma   90.00
#
_symmetry.space_group_name_H-M   'P 1'
#
loop_
_entity.id
_entity.type
_entity.pdbx_description
1 polymer ?
#
loop_
_entity_poly.entity_id
_entity_poly.type
_entity_poly.pdbx_seq_one_letter_code
_entity_poly.pdbx_strand_id
1 'polypeptide(L)'
;MPRSGPSTADQELLEAVSNAGLQVSPAQLERWRSAGLVPRNDHTGLGRGLGSSSSVPPEAVAATIAMAVHTRAGRSRHQAVLEWFLRASLGTHRGVVLPEPPIRPVRQALRHAEYRNVAAKVARQLTAVDADERLDQAFAAAEEIVQQIEVKDPQSGELMRLHLLEGLPIRPSRNRRRAARTALVQAVAISIAGAEETGYEALVDALRLSRPDTSFTALEGTDHRLRLAAELLAPPDRTRRCFDASPDALCSARDLARDLVGLGALTRIGRWDPDASVPADHLADAFTAHGFALFARPGSSQLRTASLVAAVPLFLDPEHTAAGRRLLAAIGESPREWAMTRLTARSSPPVTSPIRPVGNQRDAQHSPG
;
A
#
# COMPACT_ATOMS: atom_id res chain seq x y z
N MET A 1 -32.08 14.65 -0.47
CA MET A 1 -31.69 14.97 0.91
C MET A 1 -32.57 14.17 1.85
N PRO A 2 -32.06 13.63 2.97
CA PRO A 2 -32.93 13.10 4.01
C PRO A 2 -33.88 14.21 4.46
N ARG A 3 -35.18 13.91 4.55
CA ARG A 3 -36.23 14.87 4.92
C ARG A 3 -36.30 15.15 6.42
N SER A 4 -35.55 14.40 7.21
CA SER A 4 -35.49 14.47 8.68
C SER A 4 -34.05 14.67 9.15
N GLY A 5 -33.88 15.38 10.27
CA GLY A 5 -32.58 15.54 10.93
C GLY A 5 -31.99 14.21 11.42
N PRO A 6 -30.71 14.19 11.85
CA PRO A 6 -30.08 12.99 12.42
C PRO A 6 -30.85 12.51 13.65
N SER A 7 -30.99 11.18 13.79
CA SER A 7 -31.59 10.58 14.98
C SER A 7 -30.77 10.90 16.24
N THR A 8 -31.36 10.79 17.44
CA THR A 8 -30.63 11.00 18.71
C THR A 8 -29.40 10.09 18.81
N ALA A 9 -29.54 8.81 18.45
CA ALA A 9 -28.42 7.87 18.38
C ALA A 9 -27.31 8.34 17.41
N ASP A 10 -27.68 8.95 16.27
CA ASP A 10 -26.69 9.50 15.35
C ASP A 10 -25.97 10.73 15.92
N GLN A 11 -26.69 11.56 16.68
CA GLN A 11 -26.09 12.71 17.36
C GLN A 11 -25.08 12.23 18.41
N GLU A 12 -25.41 11.23 19.22
CA GLU A 12 -24.51 10.60 20.20
C GLU A 12 -23.26 10.01 19.52
N LEU A 13 -23.43 9.30 18.41
CA LEU A 13 -22.30 8.76 17.63
C LEU A 13 -21.40 9.89 17.08
N LEU A 14 -21.99 10.94 16.53
CA LEU A 14 -21.23 12.08 15.99
C LEU A 14 -20.51 12.86 17.10
N GLU A 15 -21.12 13.00 18.28
CA GLU A 15 -20.50 13.59 19.46
C GLU A 15 -19.30 12.75 19.94
N ALA A 16 -19.45 11.42 20.02
CA ALA A 16 -18.36 10.52 20.39
C ALA A 16 -17.16 10.63 19.42
N VAL A 17 -17.43 10.75 18.12
CA VAL A 17 -16.38 10.95 17.10
C VAL A 17 -15.76 12.35 17.20
N SER A 18 -16.56 13.38 17.52
CA SER A 18 -16.07 14.74 17.78
C SER A 18 -15.18 14.80 19.01
N ASN A 19 -15.50 14.05 20.07
CA ASN A 19 -14.66 13.91 21.27
C ASN A 19 -13.31 13.22 20.96
N ALA A 20 -13.27 12.37 19.94
CA ALA A 20 -12.01 11.85 19.39
C ALA A 20 -11.25 12.90 18.54
N GLY A 21 -11.78 14.10 18.36
CA GLY A 21 -11.21 15.21 17.59
C GLY A 21 -11.40 15.08 16.07
N LEU A 22 -12.41 14.33 15.64
CA LEU A 22 -12.72 14.09 14.23
C LEU A 22 -14.09 14.68 13.92
N GLN A 23 -14.21 15.30 12.75
CA GLN A 23 -15.47 15.90 12.31
C GLN A 23 -16.11 15.04 11.22
N VAL A 24 -17.34 14.62 11.45
CA VAL A 24 -18.13 13.82 10.50
C VAL A 24 -19.49 14.47 10.35
N SER A 25 -19.89 14.77 9.12
CA SER A 25 -21.25 15.26 8.85
C SER A 25 -22.26 14.11 8.86
N PRO A 26 -23.54 14.36 9.22
CA PRO A 26 -24.60 13.35 9.12
C PRO A 26 -24.69 12.72 7.71
N ALA A 27 -24.47 13.51 6.66
CA ALA A 27 -24.48 13.01 5.28
C ALA A 27 -23.28 12.08 4.97
N GLN A 28 -22.11 12.30 5.59
CA GLN A 28 -20.99 11.36 5.47
C GLN A 28 -21.31 10.04 6.17
N LEU A 29 -21.80 10.10 7.42
CA LEU A 29 -22.19 8.94 8.20
C LEU A 29 -23.21 8.08 7.45
N GLU A 30 -24.27 8.70 6.92
CA GLU A 30 -25.29 7.98 6.15
C GLU A 30 -24.72 7.30 4.90
N ARG A 31 -23.83 7.98 4.16
CA ARG A 31 -23.13 7.38 3.01
C ARG A 31 -22.23 6.21 3.40
N TRP A 32 -21.64 6.23 4.59
CA TRP A 32 -20.81 5.13 5.08
C TRP A 32 -21.66 3.94 5.53
N ARG A 33 -22.77 4.17 6.22
CA ARG A 33 -23.74 3.12 6.58
C ARG A 33 -24.37 2.47 5.37
N SER A 34 -24.80 3.28 4.39
CA SER A 34 -25.31 2.77 3.12
C SER A 34 -24.28 1.95 2.33
N ALA A 35 -22.99 2.14 2.59
CA ALA A 35 -21.91 1.33 2.02
C ALA A 35 -21.55 0.09 2.84
N GLY A 36 -22.19 -0.13 4.00
CA GLY A 36 -21.84 -1.19 4.93
C GLY A 36 -20.47 -0.99 5.60
N LEU A 37 -19.99 0.24 5.71
CA LEU A 37 -18.70 0.57 6.36
C LEU A 37 -18.84 0.88 7.84
N VAL A 38 -20.03 1.35 8.24
CA VAL A 38 -20.40 1.62 9.62
C VAL A 38 -21.70 0.85 9.86
N PRO A 39 -21.83 0.10 10.97
CA PRO A 39 -23.09 -0.52 11.37
C PRO A 39 -24.23 0.50 11.41
N ARG A 40 -25.43 0.01 11.09
CA ARG A 40 -26.66 0.79 11.31
C ARG A 40 -27.03 0.74 12.79
N ASN A 41 -27.86 1.68 13.22
CA ASN A 41 -28.36 1.64 14.59
C ASN A 41 -29.29 0.44 14.77
N ASP A 42 -29.26 -0.12 15.97
CA ASP A 42 -30.24 -1.12 16.36
C ASP A 42 -31.56 -0.40 16.65
N HIS A 43 -32.66 -1.00 16.22
CA HIS A 43 -34.00 -0.46 16.41
C HIS A 43 -34.85 -1.45 17.18
N THR A 44 -35.39 -1.00 18.31
CA THR A 44 -36.25 -1.82 19.16
C THR A 44 -37.61 -1.14 19.27
N GLY A 45 -38.66 -1.83 18.83
CA GLY A 45 -40.04 -1.38 19.01
C GLY A 45 -40.42 -1.48 20.50
N LEU A 46 -40.95 -0.40 21.07
CA LEU A 46 -41.32 -0.35 22.49
C LEU A 46 -42.74 -0.88 22.77
N GLY A 47 -43.46 -1.33 21.73
CA GLY A 47 -44.84 -1.80 21.83
C GLY A 47 -45.84 -0.82 21.22
N ARG A 48 -47.14 -1.17 21.29
CA ARG A 48 -48.21 -0.37 20.67
C ARG A 48 -48.28 1.03 21.30
N GLY A 49 -48.12 2.06 20.47
CA GLY A 49 -48.22 3.47 20.88
C GLY A 49 -46.99 4.05 21.58
N LEU A 50 -45.97 3.24 21.89
CA LEU A 50 -44.79 3.67 22.64
C LEU A 50 -43.59 4.05 21.74
N GLY A 51 -43.73 3.90 20.42
CA GLY A 51 -42.71 4.25 19.45
C GLY A 51 -41.57 3.23 19.32
N SER A 52 -40.42 3.68 18.86
CA SER A 52 -39.20 2.89 18.66
C SER A 52 -38.01 3.57 19.32
N SER A 53 -37.18 2.82 20.04
CA SER A 53 -35.86 3.30 20.47
C SER A 53 -34.81 2.93 19.43
N SER A 54 -33.75 3.73 19.38
CA SER A 54 -32.58 3.49 18.54
C SER A 54 -31.33 3.52 19.42
N SER A 55 -30.44 2.54 19.28
CA SER A 55 -29.16 2.50 19.99
C SER A 55 -27.99 2.37 19.03
N VAL A 56 -26.86 2.99 19.37
CA VAL A 56 -25.62 2.91 18.59
C VAL A 56 -24.86 1.64 18.99
N PRO A 57 -24.56 0.73 18.05
CA PRO A 57 -23.69 -0.40 18.34
C PRO A 57 -22.29 0.10 18.75
N PRO A 58 -21.64 -0.48 19.78
CA PRO A 58 -20.33 -0.02 20.25
C PRO A 58 -19.27 0.03 19.14
N GLU A 59 -19.30 -0.94 18.22
CA GLU A 59 -18.39 -1.04 17.09
C GLU A 59 -18.59 0.07 16.04
N ALA A 60 -19.77 0.72 16.01
CA ALA A 60 -20.04 1.81 15.09
C ALA A 60 -19.20 3.06 15.38
N VAL A 61 -18.91 3.33 16.65
CA VAL A 61 -18.02 4.45 17.04
C VAL A 61 -16.62 4.23 16.46
N ALA A 62 -16.03 3.06 16.73
CA ALA A 62 -14.67 2.76 16.30
C ALA A 62 -14.55 2.66 14.76
N ALA A 63 -15.55 2.09 14.08
CA ALA A 63 -15.61 2.06 12.62
C ALA A 63 -15.75 3.48 12.01
N THR A 64 -16.55 4.35 12.64
CA THR A 64 -16.72 5.74 12.18
C THR A 64 -15.43 6.54 12.37
N ILE A 65 -14.73 6.35 13.50
CA ILE A 65 -13.39 6.92 13.73
C ILE A 65 -12.41 6.43 12.67
N ALA A 66 -12.35 5.11 12.40
CA ALA A 66 -11.47 4.56 11.38
C ALA A 66 -11.72 5.20 10.00
N MET A 67 -12.99 5.28 9.58
CA MET A 67 -13.36 5.94 8.32
C MET A 67 -13.00 7.43 8.30
N ALA A 68 -13.23 8.15 9.39
CA ALA A 68 -12.91 9.58 9.49
C ALA A 68 -11.40 9.84 9.41
N VAL A 69 -10.56 9.00 10.03
CA VAL A 69 -9.10 9.08 9.95
C VAL A 69 -8.59 8.93 8.50
N HIS A 70 -9.24 8.06 7.71
CA HIS A 70 -8.79 7.72 6.37
C HIS A 70 -9.48 8.51 5.25
N THR A 71 -10.61 9.15 5.53
CA THR A 71 -11.30 9.99 4.56
C THR A 71 -10.64 11.37 4.45
N ARG A 72 -10.35 11.82 3.22
CA ARG A 72 -9.83 13.18 2.96
C ARG A 72 -10.53 13.79 1.74
N ALA A 73 -10.58 15.11 1.69
CA ALA A 73 -11.08 15.83 0.52
C ALA A 73 -10.31 15.39 -0.76
N GLY A 74 -11.04 15.16 -1.84
CA GLY A 74 -10.49 14.70 -3.12
C GLY A 74 -10.08 13.22 -3.17
N ARG A 75 -10.21 12.45 -2.09
CA ARG A 75 -9.97 10.99 -2.10
C ARG A 75 -11.26 10.20 -2.26
N SER A 76 -11.18 9.10 -2.99
CA SER A 76 -12.32 8.19 -3.12
C SER A 76 -12.56 7.43 -1.82
N ARG A 77 -13.82 7.05 -1.57
CA ARG A 77 -14.18 6.17 -0.44
C ARG A 77 -13.40 4.84 -0.50
N HIS A 78 -13.21 4.28 -1.69
CA HIS A 78 -12.43 3.04 -1.87
C HIS A 78 -10.99 3.20 -1.39
N GLN A 79 -10.36 4.36 -1.65
CA GLN A 79 -9.03 4.62 -1.12
C GLN A 79 -9.03 4.68 0.42
N ALA A 80 -10.02 5.32 1.04
CA ALA A 80 -10.13 5.35 2.50
C ALA A 80 -10.29 3.94 3.10
N VAL A 81 -11.09 3.08 2.45
CA VAL A 81 -11.26 1.68 2.87
C VAL A 81 -9.96 0.88 2.75
N LEU A 82 -9.19 1.07 1.68
CA LEU A 82 -7.89 0.40 1.53
C LEU A 82 -6.87 0.94 2.54
N GLU A 83 -6.84 2.25 2.80
CA GLU A 83 -5.97 2.82 3.82
C GLU A 83 -6.34 2.32 5.22
N TRP A 84 -7.64 2.17 5.53
CA TRP A 84 -8.12 1.53 6.74
C TRP A 84 -7.67 0.08 6.80
N PHE A 85 -7.98 -0.74 5.78
CA PHE A 85 -7.61 -2.15 5.74
C PHE A 85 -6.12 -2.36 5.92
N LEU A 86 -5.29 -1.62 5.21
CA LEU A 86 -3.83 -1.71 5.28
C LEU A 86 -3.23 -1.24 6.61
N ARG A 87 -3.98 -0.48 7.41
CA ARG A 87 -3.56 -0.02 8.73
C ARG A 87 -4.27 -0.73 9.88
N ALA A 88 -5.32 -1.48 9.59
CA ALA A 88 -5.94 -2.37 10.55
C ALA A 88 -4.88 -3.35 11.06
N SER A 89 -4.92 -3.64 12.36
CA SER A 89 -3.86 -4.26 13.19
C SER A 89 -2.68 -3.38 13.63
N LEU A 90 -2.46 -2.17 13.10
CA LEU A 90 -1.28 -1.35 13.43
C LEU A 90 -1.43 -0.37 14.59
N GLY A 91 -2.63 -0.16 15.15
CA GLY A 91 -2.68 0.65 16.35
C GLY A 91 -4.03 1.21 16.72
N THR A 92 -3.92 2.11 17.70
CA THR A 92 -5.01 2.90 18.22
C THR A 92 -4.95 4.31 17.63
N HIS A 93 -6.11 4.93 17.42
CA HIS A 93 -6.20 6.37 17.17
C HIS A 93 -6.64 7.04 18.47
N ARG A 94 -5.73 7.80 19.10
CA ARG A 94 -5.99 8.47 20.39
C ARG A 94 -6.55 7.50 21.45
N GLY A 95 -5.96 6.31 21.55
CA GLY A 95 -6.38 5.27 22.48
C GLY A 95 -7.53 4.38 21.99
N VAL A 96 -8.22 4.74 20.90
CA VAL A 96 -9.27 3.89 20.31
C VAL A 96 -8.67 2.84 19.39
N VAL A 97 -8.82 1.56 19.73
CA VAL A 97 -8.46 0.45 18.84
C VAL A 97 -9.36 0.49 17.61
N LEU A 98 -8.76 0.62 16.43
CA LEU A 98 -9.51 0.64 15.17
C LEU A 98 -9.87 -0.81 14.78
N PRO A 99 -11.14 -1.12 14.51
CA PRO A 99 -11.55 -2.46 14.13
C PRO A 99 -11.05 -2.81 12.72
N GLU A 100 -11.12 -4.09 12.37
CA GLU A 100 -10.94 -4.51 10.98
C GLU A 100 -12.11 -3.99 10.12
N PRO A 101 -11.86 -3.49 8.90
CA PRO A 101 -12.95 -3.08 8.02
C PRO A 101 -13.75 -4.30 7.55
N PRO A 102 -15.06 -4.12 7.29
CA PRO A 102 -15.88 -5.19 6.72
C PRO A 102 -15.31 -5.67 5.38
N ILE A 103 -15.21 -6.99 5.21
CA ILE A 103 -14.48 -7.61 4.09
C ILE A 103 -15.10 -7.30 2.72
N ARG A 104 -16.43 -7.17 2.65
CA ARG A 104 -17.15 -6.89 1.39
C ARG A 104 -16.74 -5.52 0.81
N PRO A 105 -16.78 -4.41 1.59
CA PRO A 105 -16.19 -3.15 1.16
C PRO A 105 -14.70 -3.21 0.78
N VAL A 106 -13.88 -4.00 1.48
CA VAL A 106 -12.46 -4.19 1.14
C VAL A 106 -12.31 -4.81 -0.26
N ARG A 107 -13.02 -5.91 -0.55
CA ARG A 107 -13.02 -6.53 -1.88
C ARG A 107 -13.49 -5.56 -2.96
N GLN A 108 -14.55 -4.79 -2.69
CA GLN A 108 -15.03 -3.77 -3.63
C GLN A 108 -13.96 -2.69 -3.88
N ALA A 109 -13.24 -2.29 -2.85
CA ALA A 109 -12.18 -1.30 -2.97
C ALA A 109 -10.94 -1.84 -3.70
N LEU A 110 -10.55 -3.10 -3.47
CA LEU A 110 -9.48 -3.77 -4.21
C LEU A 110 -9.81 -3.85 -5.71
N ARG A 111 -11.04 -4.27 -6.06
CA ARG A 111 -11.52 -4.26 -7.46
C ARG A 111 -11.54 -2.86 -8.05
N HIS A 112 -11.94 -1.85 -7.28
CA HIS A 112 -11.91 -0.48 -7.77
C HIS A 112 -10.48 -0.01 -8.05
N ALA A 113 -9.53 -0.32 -7.17
CA ALA A 113 -8.13 0.03 -7.36
C ALA A 113 -7.54 -0.68 -8.59
N GLU A 114 -7.89 -1.94 -8.79
CA GLU A 114 -7.45 -2.73 -9.93
C GLU A 114 -8.13 -2.30 -11.25
N TYR A 115 -9.41 -1.91 -11.24
CA TYR A 115 -10.04 -1.28 -12.41
C TYR A 115 -9.32 0.01 -12.85
N ARG A 116 -8.82 0.79 -11.89
CA ARG A 116 -8.04 2.00 -12.16
C ARG A 116 -6.56 1.74 -12.43
N ASN A 117 -6.08 0.51 -12.20
CA ASN A 117 -4.71 0.14 -12.48
C ASN A 117 -4.53 0.02 -13.99
N VAL A 118 -3.60 0.81 -14.53
CA VAL A 118 -3.27 0.81 -15.95
C VAL A 118 -2.82 -0.57 -16.40
N ALA A 119 -2.04 -1.27 -15.57
CA ALA A 119 -1.57 -2.61 -15.90
C ALA A 119 -2.72 -3.58 -16.14
N ALA A 120 -3.69 -3.59 -15.22
CA ALA A 120 -4.89 -4.42 -15.33
C ALA A 120 -5.80 -4.03 -16.50
N LYS A 121 -5.81 -2.76 -16.91
CA LYS A 121 -6.52 -2.36 -18.13
C LYS A 121 -5.86 -2.95 -19.38
N VAL A 122 -4.55 -2.78 -19.53
CA VAL A 122 -3.77 -3.33 -20.64
C VAL A 122 -4.00 -4.84 -20.72
N ALA A 123 -3.85 -5.55 -19.60
CA ALA A 123 -4.04 -7.00 -19.59
C ALA A 123 -5.43 -7.47 -19.94
N ARG A 124 -6.48 -6.77 -19.49
CA ARG A 124 -7.86 -7.10 -19.87
C ARG A 124 -8.11 -6.94 -21.37
N GLN A 125 -7.50 -5.93 -22.00
CA GLN A 125 -7.58 -5.78 -23.45
C GLN A 125 -6.85 -6.91 -24.19
N LEU A 126 -5.78 -7.45 -23.59
CA LEU A 126 -4.94 -8.49 -24.20
C LEU A 126 -5.36 -9.93 -23.91
N THR A 127 -6.26 -10.14 -22.95
CA THR A 127 -6.69 -11.51 -22.60
C THR A 127 -7.58 -12.13 -23.68
N ALA A 128 -8.06 -11.32 -24.63
CA ALA A 128 -8.94 -11.74 -25.73
C ALA A 128 -8.18 -11.98 -27.05
N VAL A 129 -6.85 -11.87 -27.03
CA VAL A 129 -6.02 -11.80 -28.23
C VAL A 129 -5.18 -13.07 -28.39
N ASP A 130 -5.16 -13.61 -29.61
CA ASP A 130 -4.29 -14.73 -29.99
C ASP A 130 -2.81 -14.38 -29.77
N ALA A 131 -2.01 -15.38 -29.42
CA ALA A 131 -0.61 -15.18 -29.02
C ALA A 131 0.20 -14.44 -30.09
N ASP A 132 0.01 -14.79 -31.36
CA ASP A 132 0.76 -14.24 -32.49
C ASP A 132 0.43 -12.74 -32.76
N GLU A 133 -0.76 -12.27 -32.37
CA GLU A 133 -1.16 -10.86 -32.49
C GLU A 133 -1.01 -10.08 -31.18
N ARG A 134 -0.64 -10.77 -30.09
CA ARG A 134 -0.67 -10.22 -28.73
C ARG A 134 0.30 -9.07 -28.56
N LEU A 135 1.45 -9.08 -29.22
CA LEU A 135 2.46 -8.03 -29.12
C LEU A 135 1.98 -6.70 -29.70
N ASP A 136 1.53 -6.70 -30.95
CA ASP A 136 1.05 -5.50 -31.63
C ASP A 136 -0.19 -4.93 -30.94
N GLN A 137 -1.12 -5.81 -30.54
CA GLN A 137 -2.29 -5.39 -29.78
C GLN A 137 -1.93 -4.90 -28.37
N ALA A 138 -0.86 -5.43 -27.74
CA ALA A 138 -0.38 -4.96 -26.44
C ALA A 138 0.13 -3.54 -26.51
N PHE A 139 0.90 -3.23 -27.54
CA PHE A 139 1.38 -1.88 -27.77
C PHE A 139 0.24 -0.94 -28.19
N ALA A 140 -0.69 -1.38 -29.05
CA ALA A 140 -1.85 -0.57 -29.41
C ALA A 140 -2.76 -0.26 -28.20
N ALA A 141 -3.04 -1.25 -27.36
CA ALA A 141 -3.79 -1.10 -26.10
C ALA A 141 -3.06 -0.18 -25.10
N ALA A 142 -1.75 -0.36 -24.96
CA ALA A 142 -0.90 0.51 -24.15
C ALA A 142 -0.94 1.95 -24.66
N GLU A 143 -0.83 2.14 -25.97
CA GLU A 143 -0.92 3.45 -26.62
C GLU A 143 -2.29 4.08 -26.41
N GLU A 144 -3.39 3.35 -26.61
CA GLU A 144 -4.74 3.85 -26.36
C GLU A 144 -4.91 4.29 -24.90
N ILE A 145 -4.44 3.49 -23.94
CA ILE A 145 -4.52 3.84 -22.52
C ILE A 145 -3.65 5.05 -22.21
N VAL A 146 -2.46 5.14 -22.79
CA VAL A 146 -1.59 6.31 -22.69
C VAL A 146 -2.33 7.52 -23.27
N GLN A 147 -2.90 7.44 -24.48
CA GLN A 147 -3.70 8.49 -25.10
C GLN A 147 -4.90 8.92 -24.24
N GLN A 148 -5.63 7.98 -23.62
CA GLN A 148 -6.73 8.26 -22.68
C GLN A 148 -6.24 8.97 -21.40
N ILE A 149 -5.01 8.68 -20.95
CA ILE A 149 -4.35 9.42 -19.87
C ILE A 149 -3.87 10.79 -20.38
N GLU A 150 -3.58 10.90 -21.67
CA GLU A 150 -2.83 11.96 -22.35
C GLU A 150 -3.67 12.90 -23.22
N VAL A 151 -5.01 12.91 -23.12
CA VAL A 151 -5.96 13.79 -23.88
C VAL A 151 -5.74 15.31 -23.64
N LYS A 152 -4.53 15.76 -23.32
CA LYS A 152 -4.10 17.16 -23.31
C LYS A 152 -2.83 17.46 -24.10
N ASP A 153 -2.19 16.51 -24.81
CA ASP A 153 -0.95 16.82 -25.55
C ASP A 153 -0.67 15.79 -26.70
N PRO A 154 -0.85 16.19 -27.98
CA PRO A 154 -0.85 15.28 -29.13
C PRO A 154 0.51 14.74 -29.61
N GLN A 155 1.66 15.19 -29.10
CA GLN A 155 2.98 14.84 -29.68
C GLN A 155 3.66 13.59 -29.10
N SER A 156 3.01 12.82 -28.20
CA SER A 156 3.70 11.80 -27.40
C SER A 156 3.71 10.37 -27.99
N GLY A 157 2.74 9.99 -28.83
CA GLY A 157 2.68 8.63 -29.41
C GLY A 157 3.73 8.36 -30.47
N GLU A 158 3.91 9.29 -31.41
CA GLU A 158 4.81 9.12 -32.56
C GLU A 158 6.29 9.15 -32.18
N LEU A 159 6.68 10.03 -31.25
CA LEU A 159 8.04 10.03 -30.67
C LEU A 159 8.40 8.73 -29.96
N MET A 160 7.40 7.98 -29.48
CA MET A 160 7.60 6.73 -28.75
C MET A 160 7.74 5.53 -29.69
N ARG A 161 6.94 5.49 -30.77
CA ARG A 161 7.10 4.51 -31.85
C ARG A 161 8.50 4.57 -32.45
N LEU A 162 9.01 5.78 -32.67
CA LEU A 162 10.36 6.03 -33.18
C LEU A 162 11.46 5.56 -32.20
N HIS A 163 11.28 5.68 -30.88
CA HIS A 163 12.26 5.14 -29.93
C HIS A 163 12.35 3.61 -29.96
N LEU A 164 11.21 2.93 -29.93
CA LEU A 164 11.16 1.48 -29.82
C LEU A 164 11.60 0.77 -31.11
N LEU A 165 11.25 1.32 -32.28
CA LEU A 165 11.58 0.71 -33.57
C LEU A 165 12.95 1.14 -34.10
N GLU A 166 13.40 2.36 -33.78
CA GLU A 166 14.61 2.95 -34.38
C GLU A 166 15.73 3.19 -33.36
N GLY A 167 15.54 2.81 -32.09
CA GLY A 167 16.53 2.97 -31.03
C GLY A 167 16.81 4.43 -30.64
N LEU A 168 15.96 5.37 -31.07
CA LEU A 168 16.19 6.81 -30.89
C LEU A 168 15.94 7.25 -29.44
N PRO A 169 16.90 7.83 -28.71
CA PRO A 169 16.78 8.07 -27.27
C PRO A 169 15.52 8.86 -26.87
N ILE A 170 14.74 8.35 -25.90
CA ILE A 170 13.58 9.06 -25.34
C ILE A 170 14.08 10.34 -24.68
N ARG A 171 13.76 11.50 -25.27
CA ARG A 171 13.89 12.76 -24.54
C ARG A 171 12.79 12.79 -23.48
N PRO A 172 13.14 12.88 -22.18
CA PRO A 172 12.14 12.94 -21.14
C PRO A 172 11.25 14.15 -21.39
N SER A 173 9.94 13.93 -21.52
CA SER A 173 8.98 15.03 -21.55
C SER A 173 9.25 15.98 -20.37
N ARG A 174 8.95 17.28 -20.52
CA ARG A 174 9.03 18.25 -19.40
C ARG A 174 8.25 17.79 -18.16
N ASN A 175 7.35 16.81 -18.30
CA ASN A 175 6.58 16.23 -17.22
C ASN A 175 7.08 14.82 -16.86
N ARG A 176 8.12 14.73 -16.01
CA ARG A 176 8.71 13.46 -15.53
C ARG A 176 7.67 12.43 -15.07
N ARG A 177 6.57 12.86 -14.43
CA ARG A 177 5.49 11.95 -13.97
C ARG A 177 4.74 11.28 -15.12
N ARG A 178 4.61 11.97 -16.26
CA ARG A 178 3.95 11.45 -17.45
C ARG A 178 4.83 10.40 -18.13
N ALA A 179 6.10 10.75 -18.41
CA ALA A 179 7.07 9.81 -18.98
C ALA A 179 7.17 8.53 -18.13
N ALA A 180 7.21 8.68 -16.80
CA ALA A 180 7.23 7.54 -15.89
C ALA A 180 5.98 6.65 -16.00
N ARG A 181 4.82 7.25 -16.26
CA ARG A 181 3.56 6.51 -16.39
C ARG A 181 3.48 5.78 -17.73
N THR A 182 3.88 6.42 -18.83
CA THR A 182 3.97 5.81 -20.16
C THR A 182 4.92 4.61 -20.14
N ALA A 183 6.10 4.79 -19.56
CA ALA A 183 7.08 3.71 -19.41
C ALA A 183 6.56 2.55 -18.54
N LEU A 184 5.73 2.82 -17.52
CA LEU A 184 5.06 1.75 -16.77
C LEU A 184 4.05 0.98 -17.63
N VAL A 185 3.30 1.66 -18.50
CA VAL A 185 2.37 0.99 -19.42
C VAL A 185 3.13 0.07 -20.38
N GLN A 186 4.27 0.54 -20.89
CA GLN A 186 5.15 -0.24 -21.77
C GLN A 186 5.75 -1.46 -21.06
N ALA A 187 6.26 -1.28 -19.85
CA ALA A 187 6.76 -2.40 -19.05
C ALA A 187 5.67 -3.48 -18.86
N VAL A 188 4.42 -3.06 -18.67
CA VAL A 188 3.29 -3.99 -18.56
C VAL A 188 2.98 -4.66 -19.91
N ALA A 189 2.95 -3.90 -21.01
CA ALA A 189 2.71 -4.44 -22.34
C ALA A 189 3.75 -5.51 -22.70
N ILE A 190 5.04 -5.20 -22.51
CA ILE A 190 6.17 -6.11 -22.65
C ILE A 190 5.97 -7.37 -21.79
N SER A 191 5.58 -7.19 -20.52
CA SER A 191 5.37 -8.31 -19.60
C SER A 191 4.23 -9.22 -20.03
N ILE A 192 3.17 -8.68 -20.64
CA ILE A 192 2.00 -9.46 -21.07
C ILE A 192 2.24 -10.11 -22.44
N ALA A 193 2.95 -9.42 -23.34
CA ALA A 193 3.31 -9.97 -24.63
C ALA A 193 4.34 -11.10 -24.53
N GLY A 194 5.10 -11.15 -23.43
CA GLY A 194 6.14 -12.14 -23.20
C GLY A 194 7.50 -11.47 -23.30
N ALA A 195 8.09 -11.14 -22.15
CA ALA A 195 9.37 -10.44 -22.11
C ALA A 195 10.53 -11.25 -22.74
N GLU A 196 10.37 -12.57 -22.85
CA GLU A 196 11.26 -13.46 -23.58
C GLU A 196 11.24 -13.23 -25.11
N GLU A 197 10.10 -12.86 -25.66
CA GLU A 197 9.92 -12.58 -27.09
C GLU A 197 10.34 -11.14 -27.44
N THR A 198 10.02 -10.19 -26.56
CA THR A 198 10.34 -8.77 -26.78
C THR A 198 11.75 -8.37 -26.38
N GLY A 199 12.45 -9.25 -25.66
CA GLY A 199 13.72 -8.97 -25.00
C GLY A 199 13.55 -8.36 -23.61
N TYR A 200 14.25 -8.92 -22.63
CA TYR A 200 14.21 -8.44 -21.25
C TYR A 200 14.86 -7.06 -21.07
N GLU A 201 15.76 -6.65 -21.95
CA GLU A 201 16.38 -5.31 -21.94
C GLU A 201 15.32 -4.21 -22.08
N ALA A 202 14.35 -4.39 -22.99
CA ALA A 202 13.25 -3.46 -23.17
C ALA A 202 12.39 -3.34 -21.90
N LEU A 203 12.18 -4.45 -21.18
CA LEU A 203 11.47 -4.44 -19.90
C LEU A 203 12.25 -3.64 -18.85
N VAL A 204 13.56 -3.86 -18.73
CA VAL A 204 14.43 -3.15 -17.80
C VAL A 204 14.44 -1.64 -18.09
N ASP A 205 14.54 -1.26 -19.36
CA ASP A 205 14.57 0.15 -19.75
C ASP A 205 13.23 0.85 -19.51
N ALA A 206 12.12 0.19 -19.84
CA ALA A 206 10.79 0.67 -19.49
C ALA A 206 10.63 0.81 -17.96
N LEU A 207 11.14 -0.15 -17.17
CA LEU A 207 11.12 -0.08 -15.71
C LEU A 207 11.97 1.08 -15.17
N ARG A 208 13.19 1.29 -15.70
CA ARG A 208 14.08 2.42 -15.36
C ARG A 208 13.43 3.76 -15.62
N LEU A 209 12.84 3.93 -16.81
CA LEU A 209 12.13 5.15 -17.18
C LEU A 209 10.88 5.37 -16.32
N SER A 210 10.19 4.29 -15.95
CA SER A 210 9.02 4.35 -15.07
C SER A 210 9.38 4.74 -13.63
N ARG A 211 10.61 4.42 -13.20
CA ARG A 211 11.07 4.58 -11.82
C ARG A 211 12.56 4.99 -11.79
N PRO A 212 12.89 6.24 -12.17
CA PRO A 212 14.29 6.68 -12.30
C PRO A 212 15.07 6.64 -10.98
N ASP A 213 14.39 6.70 -9.83
CA ASP A 213 15.03 6.63 -8.50
C ASP A 213 15.23 5.19 -8.00
N THR A 214 14.88 4.17 -8.80
CA THR A 214 15.02 2.76 -8.42
C THR A 214 16.20 2.17 -9.16
N SER A 215 17.19 1.67 -8.42
CA SER A 215 18.23 0.86 -9.03
C SER A 215 17.61 -0.46 -9.49
N PHE A 216 17.76 -0.75 -10.78
CA PHE A 216 17.40 -2.03 -11.38
C PHE A 216 18.62 -2.88 -11.70
N THR A 217 19.81 -2.52 -11.18
CA THR A 217 21.03 -3.31 -11.36
C THR A 217 20.89 -4.74 -10.86
N ALA A 218 20.05 -4.95 -9.84
CA ALA A 218 19.74 -6.28 -9.33
C ALA A 218 18.87 -7.11 -10.30
N LEU A 219 18.20 -6.49 -11.28
CA LEU A 219 17.48 -7.21 -12.33
C LEU A 219 18.36 -7.55 -13.55
N GLU A 220 19.56 -6.97 -13.66
CA GLU A 220 20.47 -7.23 -14.77
C GLU A 220 21.10 -8.63 -14.65
N GLY A 221 21.14 -9.37 -15.76
CA GLY A 221 21.92 -10.61 -15.87
C GLY A 221 21.28 -11.89 -15.31
N THR A 222 19.99 -11.89 -14.96
CA THR A 222 19.29 -13.13 -14.56
C THR A 222 17.87 -13.20 -15.13
N ASP A 223 17.67 -14.03 -16.16
CA ASP A 223 16.37 -14.29 -16.82
C ASP A 223 15.25 -14.60 -15.82
N HIS A 224 15.56 -15.33 -14.73
CA HIS A 224 14.61 -15.65 -13.68
C HIS A 224 14.00 -14.40 -13.01
N ARG A 225 14.83 -13.37 -12.73
CA ARG A 225 14.39 -12.14 -12.06
C ARG A 225 13.50 -11.28 -12.97
N LEU A 226 13.82 -11.28 -14.26
CA LEU A 226 13.08 -10.53 -15.27
C LEU A 226 11.75 -11.21 -15.60
N ARG A 227 11.73 -12.55 -15.67
CA ARG A 227 10.51 -13.34 -15.72
C ARG A 227 9.60 -13.06 -14.53
N LEU A 228 10.14 -13.06 -13.33
CA LEU A 228 9.35 -12.77 -12.13
C LEU A 228 8.83 -11.33 -12.13
N ALA A 229 9.63 -10.35 -12.58
CA ALA A 229 9.15 -8.97 -12.75
C ALA A 229 8.00 -8.89 -13.76
N ALA A 230 8.07 -9.66 -14.86
CA ALA A 230 6.99 -9.76 -15.84
C ALA A 230 5.74 -10.42 -15.27
N GLU A 231 5.88 -11.54 -14.55
CA GLU A 231 4.78 -12.19 -13.82
C GLU A 231 4.16 -11.25 -12.79
N LEU A 232 4.98 -10.42 -12.12
CA LEU A 232 4.56 -9.38 -11.18
C LEU A 232 3.85 -8.20 -11.84
N LEU A 233 4.02 -7.99 -13.13
CA LEU A 233 3.26 -7.02 -13.92
C LEU A 233 2.05 -7.64 -14.63
N ALA A 234 2.02 -8.97 -14.80
CA ALA A 234 0.93 -9.75 -15.39
C ALA A 234 -0.33 -9.82 -14.47
N PRO A 235 -1.46 -9.22 -14.86
CA PRO A 235 -2.62 -8.99 -13.97
C PRO A 235 -3.73 -10.04 -13.81
N PRO A 236 -4.07 -10.94 -14.77
CA PRO A 236 -5.47 -11.36 -14.91
C PRO A 236 -6.02 -12.19 -13.72
N ASP A 237 -5.21 -13.00 -13.05
CA ASP A 237 -5.71 -13.89 -11.98
C ASP A 237 -5.72 -13.29 -10.57
N ARG A 238 -5.06 -12.15 -10.36
CA ARG A 238 -4.89 -11.59 -9.00
C ARG A 238 -6.21 -11.15 -8.37
N THR A 239 -7.06 -10.58 -9.19
CA THR A 239 -8.32 -9.98 -8.73
C THR A 239 -9.30 -11.07 -8.35
N ARG A 240 -9.37 -12.12 -9.16
CA ARG A 240 -10.18 -13.31 -8.87
C ARG A 240 -9.77 -13.92 -7.53
N ARG A 241 -8.47 -14.07 -7.28
CA ARG A 241 -7.94 -14.55 -5.99
C ARG A 241 -8.39 -13.68 -4.82
N CYS A 242 -8.40 -12.35 -4.93
CA CYS A 242 -8.92 -11.48 -3.87
C CYS A 242 -10.42 -11.65 -3.61
N PHE A 243 -11.20 -12.02 -4.62
CA PHE A 243 -12.63 -12.28 -4.47
C PHE A 243 -12.93 -13.62 -3.80
N ASP A 244 -12.15 -14.63 -4.15
CA ASP A 244 -12.35 -16.00 -3.70
C ASP A 244 -11.67 -16.26 -2.34
N ALA A 245 -10.65 -15.47 -1.99
CA ALA A 245 -9.92 -15.59 -0.73
C ALA A 245 -10.82 -15.35 0.49
N SER A 246 -10.67 -16.20 1.51
CA SER A 246 -11.34 -16.00 2.80
C SER A 246 -10.91 -14.67 3.46
N PRO A 247 -11.71 -14.13 4.40
CA PRO A 247 -11.32 -12.95 5.18
C PRO A 247 -9.94 -13.12 5.84
N ASP A 248 -9.67 -14.29 6.43
CA ASP A 248 -8.41 -14.58 7.10
C ASP A 248 -7.22 -14.61 6.13
N ALA A 249 -7.42 -15.18 4.93
CA ALA A 249 -6.38 -15.18 3.89
C ALA A 249 -6.05 -13.76 3.43
N LEU A 250 -7.05 -12.88 3.27
CA LEU A 250 -6.83 -11.47 2.93
C LEU A 250 -6.08 -10.72 4.06
N CYS A 251 -6.46 -10.93 5.31
CA CYS A 251 -5.76 -10.35 6.46
C CYS A 251 -4.32 -10.84 6.56
N SER A 252 -4.09 -12.15 6.40
CA SER A 252 -2.74 -12.73 6.41
C SER A 252 -1.87 -12.20 5.27
N ALA A 253 -2.42 -12.11 4.05
CA ALA A 253 -1.72 -11.56 2.89
C ALA A 253 -1.37 -10.08 3.08
N ARG A 254 -2.27 -9.30 3.68
CA ARG A 254 -2.01 -7.90 4.06
C ARG A 254 -0.88 -7.79 5.07
N ASP A 255 -0.93 -8.57 6.14
CA ASP A 255 0.07 -8.49 7.20
C ASP A 255 1.46 -8.86 6.66
N LEU A 256 1.54 -9.92 5.86
CA LEU A 256 2.76 -10.29 5.14
C LEU A 256 3.24 -9.19 4.18
N ALA A 257 2.36 -8.63 3.36
CA ALA A 257 2.69 -7.52 2.47
C ALA A 257 3.25 -6.32 3.23
N ARG A 258 2.66 -6.02 4.38
CA ARG A 258 3.07 -4.91 5.23
C ARG A 258 4.45 -5.13 5.83
N ASP A 259 4.69 -6.30 6.39
CA ASP A 259 5.97 -6.63 7.02
C ASP A 259 7.11 -6.59 6.01
N LEU A 260 6.88 -7.14 4.80
CA LEU A 260 7.86 -7.12 3.72
C LEU A 260 8.11 -5.72 3.17
N VAL A 261 7.07 -4.89 3.00
CA VAL A 261 7.24 -3.47 2.62
C VAL A 261 7.98 -2.69 3.73
N GLY A 262 7.68 -2.99 4.99
CA GLY A 262 8.36 -2.42 6.15
C GLY A 262 9.85 -2.76 6.15
N LEU A 263 10.18 -4.02 5.91
CA LEU A 263 11.57 -4.47 5.83
C LEU A 263 12.32 -3.82 4.66
N GLY A 264 11.72 -3.80 3.47
CA GLY A 264 12.31 -3.12 2.30
C GLY A 264 12.55 -1.62 2.53
N ALA A 265 11.73 -0.98 3.37
CA ALA A 265 11.95 0.40 3.78
C ALA A 265 13.12 0.52 4.78
N LEU A 266 13.28 -0.42 5.72
CA LEU A 266 14.37 -0.44 6.70
C LEU A 266 15.74 -0.71 6.08
N THR A 267 15.83 -1.67 5.16
CA THR A 267 17.08 -1.99 4.45
C THR A 267 17.57 -0.79 3.65
N ARG A 268 16.68 -0.08 2.93
CA ARG A 268 17.09 1.07 2.11
C ARG A 268 17.57 2.28 2.91
N ILE A 269 17.04 2.53 4.11
CA ILE A 269 17.46 3.68 4.94
C ILE A 269 18.75 3.41 5.74
N GLY A 270 19.41 2.25 5.53
CA GLY A 270 20.62 1.87 6.27
C GLY A 270 20.42 1.76 7.78
N ARG A 271 19.15 1.65 8.24
CA ARG A 271 18.81 1.49 9.66
C ARG A 271 18.64 0.03 10.05
N TRP A 272 18.72 -0.87 9.08
CA TRP A 272 18.90 -2.29 9.36
C TRP A 272 20.31 -2.49 9.93
N ASP A 273 20.38 -3.12 11.08
CA ASP A 273 21.63 -3.38 11.78
C ASP A 273 22.43 -4.42 11.00
N PRO A 274 23.63 -4.10 10.47
CA PRO A 274 24.42 -5.07 9.71
C PRO A 274 24.94 -6.22 10.58
N ASP A 275 24.91 -6.09 11.91
CA ASP A 275 25.23 -7.16 12.85
C ASP A 275 24.05 -8.13 13.10
N ALA A 276 22.89 -7.88 12.48
CA ALA A 276 21.83 -8.88 12.41
C ALA A 276 22.33 -10.08 11.58
N SER A 277 21.92 -11.29 11.98
CA SER A 277 22.37 -12.59 11.44
C SER A 277 22.21 -12.81 9.93
N VAL A 278 21.60 -11.87 9.21
CA VAL A 278 21.50 -11.88 7.74
C VAL A 278 22.10 -10.59 7.19
N PRO A 279 23.20 -10.67 6.42
CA PRO A 279 23.78 -9.52 5.73
C PRO A 279 22.72 -8.81 4.88
N ALA A 280 22.74 -7.47 4.89
CA ALA A 280 21.79 -6.65 4.12
C ALA A 280 21.77 -7.01 2.62
N ASP A 281 22.91 -7.44 2.08
CA ASP A 281 23.06 -7.87 0.69
C ASP A 281 22.28 -9.17 0.40
N HIS A 282 22.30 -10.14 1.32
CA HIS A 282 21.51 -11.37 1.20
C HIS A 282 20.00 -11.10 1.25
N LEU A 283 19.57 -10.13 2.06
CA LEU A 283 18.17 -9.69 2.08
C LEU A 283 17.80 -8.96 0.79
N ALA A 284 18.66 -8.08 0.28
CA ALA A 284 18.43 -7.42 -1.00
C ALA A 284 18.35 -8.43 -2.16
N ASP A 285 19.22 -9.43 -2.16
CA ASP A 285 19.21 -10.53 -3.13
C ASP A 285 17.95 -11.38 -3.03
N ALA A 286 17.51 -11.75 -1.81
CA ALA A 286 16.28 -12.51 -1.62
C ALA A 286 15.02 -11.71 -1.99
N PHE A 287 14.98 -10.40 -1.66
CA PHE A 287 13.91 -9.50 -2.09
C PHE A 287 13.87 -9.37 -3.62
N THR A 288 15.02 -9.36 -4.27
CA THR A 288 15.11 -9.23 -5.72
C THR A 288 14.76 -10.56 -6.40
N ALA A 289 15.28 -11.69 -5.89
CA ALA A 289 15.00 -13.03 -6.39
C ALA A 289 13.51 -13.38 -6.33
N HIS A 290 12.78 -12.84 -5.35
CA HIS A 290 11.33 -12.99 -5.23
C HIS A 290 10.54 -11.76 -5.74
N GLY A 291 11.20 -10.82 -6.42
CA GLY A 291 10.56 -9.67 -7.06
C GLY A 291 9.91 -8.67 -6.09
N PHE A 292 10.11 -8.86 -4.79
CA PHE A 292 9.63 -7.99 -3.73
C PHE A 292 10.34 -6.63 -3.69
N ALA A 293 11.49 -6.51 -4.35
CA ALA A 293 12.21 -5.24 -4.52
C ALA A 293 11.32 -4.11 -5.08
N LEU A 294 10.31 -4.47 -5.89
CA LEU A 294 9.35 -3.53 -6.46
C LEU A 294 8.45 -2.85 -5.40
N PHE A 295 8.29 -3.44 -4.21
CA PHE A 295 7.42 -2.92 -3.14
C PHE A 295 8.16 -2.05 -2.12
N ALA A 296 9.50 -2.08 -2.11
CA ALA A 296 10.31 -1.54 -1.03
C ALA A 296 10.42 0.00 -0.95
N ARG A 297 9.79 0.82 -1.83
CA ARG A 297 10.08 2.28 -1.93
C ARG A 297 9.85 3.07 -0.62
N PRO A 298 10.78 3.96 -0.20
CA PRO A 298 10.43 5.11 0.61
C PRO A 298 9.66 6.08 -0.28
N GLY A 299 8.39 6.23 0.00
CA GLY A 299 7.54 7.21 -0.65
C GLY A 299 6.61 7.85 0.36
N SER A 300 5.95 8.94 -0.06
CA SER A 300 4.82 9.50 0.66
C SER A 300 3.81 8.40 1.01
N SER A 301 3.01 8.61 2.06
CA SER A 301 2.00 7.63 2.50
C SER A 301 1.15 7.03 1.37
N GLN A 302 0.90 7.78 0.30
CA GLN A 302 0.15 7.34 -0.89
C GLN A 302 0.87 6.27 -1.72
N LEU A 303 2.19 6.40 -1.91
CA LEU A 303 2.97 5.40 -2.65
C LEU A 303 3.04 4.08 -1.88
N ARG A 304 3.07 4.15 -0.54
CA ARG A 304 2.99 2.96 0.31
C ARG A 304 1.64 2.25 0.17
N THR A 305 0.53 2.98 0.17
CA THR A 305 -0.80 2.40 -0.05
C THR A 305 -0.89 1.70 -1.40
N ALA A 306 -0.43 2.33 -2.49
CA ALA A 306 -0.47 1.72 -3.82
C ALA A 306 0.37 0.43 -3.90
N SER A 307 1.59 0.44 -3.36
CA SER A 307 2.45 -0.75 -3.31
C SER A 307 1.83 -1.87 -2.49
N LEU A 308 1.26 -1.56 -1.32
CA LEU A 308 0.61 -2.55 -0.47
C LEU A 308 -0.66 -3.13 -1.12
N VAL A 309 -1.47 -2.30 -1.77
CA VAL A 309 -2.65 -2.76 -2.52
C VAL A 309 -2.24 -3.70 -3.67
N ALA A 310 -1.13 -3.42 -4.34
CA ALA A 310 -0.60 -4.30 -5.39
C ALA A 310 0.03 -5.59 -4.83
N ALA A 311 0.55 -5.55 -3.60
CA ALA A 311 1.20 -6.67 -2.94
C ALA A 311 0.21 -7.68 -2.31
N VAL A 312 -0.92 -7.22 -1.77
CA VAL A 312 -1.93 -8.10 -1.15
C VAL A 312 -2.34 -9.27 -2.06
N PRO A 313 -2.71 -9.05 -3.33
CA PRO A 313 -3.09 -10.15 -4.22
C PRO A 313 -1.96 -11.15 -4.51
N LEU A 314 -0.70 -10.72 -4.44
CA LEU A 314 0.45 -11.60 -4.65
C LEU A 314 0.59 -12.58 -3.49
N PHE A 315 0.41 -12.12 -2.26
CA PHE A 315 0.49 -12.98 -1.09
C PHE A 315 -0.76 -13.82 -0.83
N LEU A 316 -1.72 -13.83 -1.75
CA LEU A 316 -2.77 -14.85 -1.83
C LEU A 316 -2.31 -16.09 -2.64
N ASP A 317 -1.21 -15.97 -3.38
CA ASP A 317 -0.55 -17.10 -4.02
C ASP A 317 0.26 -17.90 -3.00
N PRO A 318 0.02 -19.22 -2.83
CA PRO A 318 0.73 -20.02 -1.83
C PRO A 318 2.26 -19.99 -1.95
N GLU A 319 2.80 -19.93 -3.17
CA GLU A 319 4.25 -19.92 -3.39
C GLU A 319 4.84 -18.59 -2.93
N HIS A 320 4.21 -17.47 -3.27
CA HIS A 320 4.63 -16.14 -2.83
C HIS A 320 4.43 -15.96 -1.32
N THR A 321 3.35 -16.49 -0.75
CA THR A 321 3.15 -16.51 0.71
C THR A 321 4.28 -17.28 1.40
N ALA A 322 4.62 -18.47 0.90
CA ALA A 322 5.69 -19.29 1.46
C ALA A 322 7.06 -18.62 1.33
N ALA A 323 7.36 -18.02 0.17
CA ALA A 323 8.58 -17.24 -0.04
C ALA A 323 8.68 -16.05 0.93
N GLY A 324 7.61 -15.26 1.06
CA GLY A 324 7.55 -14.13 1.98
C GLY A 324 7.75 -14.57 3.44
N ARG A 325 7.13 -15.67 3.87
CA ARG A 325 7.27 -16.21 5.22
C ARG A 325 8.68 -16.74 5.50
N ARG A 326 9.30 -17.44 4.53
CA ARG A 326 10.70 -17.88 4.65
C ARG A 326 11.65 -16.69 4.82
N LEU A 327 11.40 -15.62 4.08
CA LEU A 327 12.18 -14.39 4.18
C LEU A 327 12.04 -13.76 5.57
N LEU A 328 10.82 -13.60 6.08
CA LEU A 328 10.59 -13.10 7.44
C LEU A 328 11.19 -14.02 8.51
N ALA A 329 11.12 -15.34 8.33
CA ALA A 329 11.69 -16.30 9.28
C ALA A 329 13.22 -16.26 9.31
N ALA A 330 13.88 -16.07 8.15
CA ALA A 330 15.33 -15.92 8.07
C ALA A 330 15.84 -14.70 8.85
N ILE A 331 15.00 -13.68 9.00
CA ILE A 331 15.29 -12.44 9.72
C ILE A 331 15.18 -12.63 11.25
N GLY A 332 14.54 -13.70 11.72
CA GLY A 332 14.45 -14.07 13.14
C GLY A 332 13.43 -13.29 13.97
N GLU A 333 13.16 -12.04 13.66
CA GLU A 333 12.11 -11.22 14.29
C GLU A 333 11.20 -10.56 13.24
N SER A 334 9.92 -10.39 13.54
CA SER A 334 9.07 -9.60 12.64
C SER A 334 9.58 -8.15 12.61
N PRO A 335 9.63 -7.48 11.44
CA PRO A 335 10.05 -6.08 11.32
C PRO A 335 9.25 -5.16 12.25
N ARG A 336 8.02 -5.57 12.57
CA ARG A 336 7.13 -4.91 13.52
C ARG A 336 7.64 -5.01 14.95
N GLU A 337 7.95 -6.21 15.43
CA GLU A 337 8.51 -6.42 16.78
C GLU A 337 9.85 -5.69 16.90
N TRP A 338 10.72 -5.80 15.90
CA TRP A 338 11.98 -5.08 15.86
C TRP A 338 11.77 -3.56 15.97
N ALA A 339 10.86 -3.00 15.17
CA ALA A 339 10.54 -1.58 15.20
C ALA A 339 9.92 -1.15 16.54
N MET A 340 9.03 -1.94 17.11
CA MET A 340 8.40 -1.66 18.41
C MET A 340 9.42 -1.68 19.54
N THR A 341 10.26 -2.72 19.63
CA THR A 341 11.31 -2.87 20.65
C THR A 341 12.35 -1.76 20.58
N ARG A 342 12.77 -1.34 19.37
CA ARG A 342 13.75 -0.24 19.23
C ARG A 342 13.13 1.15 19.41
N LEU A 343 11.85 1.34 19.07
CA LEU A 343 11.15 2.60 19.35
C LEU A 343 10.89 2.79 20.85
N THR A 344 10.53 1.74 21.58
CA THR A 344 10.39 1.80 23.05
C THR A 344 11.74 2.04 23.73
N ALA A 345 12.80 1.36 23.29
CA ALA A 345 14.15 1.56 23.84
C ALA A 345 14.70 3.00 23.66
N ARG A 346 14.34 3.68 22.55
CA ARG A 346 14.71 5.09 22.31
C ARG A 346 13.81 6.11 23.03
N SER A 347 12.62 5.69 23.45
CA SER A 347 11.64 6.54 24.14
C SER A 347 11.84 6.52 25.66
N SER A 348 12.60 5.56 26.18
CA SER A 348 13.15 5.66 27.54
C SER A 348 14.02 6.92 27.60
N PRO A 349 13.72 7.88 28.50
CA PRO A 349 14.61 9.02 28.70
C PRO A 349 16.02 8.46 28.99
N PRO A 350 17.09 9.10 28.50
CA PRO A 350 18.43 8.70 28.89
C PRO A 350 18.42 8.63 30.42
N VAL A 351 18.76 7.47 30.97
CA VAL A 351 18.95 7.32 32.41
C VAL A 351 19.95 8.41 32.75
N THR A 352 19.47 9.49 33.35
CA THR A 352 20.33 10.56 33.85
C THR A 352 21.23 9.86 34.82
N SER A 353 22.50 9.69 34.44
CA SER A 353 23.55 9.25 35.34
C SER A 353 23.35 10.04 36.64
N PRO A 354 23.33 9.38 37.80
CA PRO A 354 23.14 10.08 39.07
C PRO A 354 24.12 11.24 39.07
N ILE A 355 23.58 12.46 39.19
CA ILE A 355 24.36 13.68 39.31
C ILE A 355 25.39 13.38 40.38
N ARG A 356 26.67 13.26 40.00
CA ARG A 356 27.75 13.14 40.98
C ARG A 356 27.57 14.35 41.90
N PRO A 357 27.39 14.16 43.21
CA PRO A 357 27.34 15.30 44.10
C PRO A 357 28.63 16.08 43.88
N VAL A 358 28.48 17.35 43.49
CA VAL A 358 29.59 18.30 43.47
C VAL A 358 30.06 18.37 44.91
N GLY A 359 31.17 17.68 45.20
CA GLY A 359 31.83 17.76 46.48
C GLY A 359 32.19 19.22 46.71
N ASN A 360 31.54 19.85 47.68
CA ASN A 360 31.96 21.11 48.25
C ASN A 360 33.37 20.92 48.84
N GLN A 361 34.41 21.25 48.06
CA GLN A 361 35.72 21.58 48.59
C GLN A 361 35.59 22.94 49.30
N ARG A 362 35.12 22.90 50.54
CA ARG A 362 35.41 23.93 51.53
C ARG A 362 35.91 23.24 52.80
N ASP A 363 36.94 23.86 53.35
CA ASP A 363 37.48 23.69 54.70
C ASP A 363 38.51 22.58 54.89
N ALA A 364 39.79 22.99 54.95
CA ALA A 364 40.62 22.92 56.16
C ALA A 364 42.12 22.96 55.80
N GLN A 365 42.65 24.14 55.49
CA GLN A 365 44.06 24.42 55.78
C GLN A 365 44.12 25.06 57.16
N HIS A 366 44.19 24.21 58.19
CA HIS A 366 44.74 24.54 59.51
C HIS A 366 45.34 23.25 60.07
N SER A 367 46.67 23.21 60.16
CA SER A 367 47.39 22.38 61.11
C SER A 367 48.80 22.95 61.34
N PRO A 368 49.38 22.65 62.51
CA PRO A 368 50.16 23.59 63.30
C PRO A 368 51.66 23.27 63.29
N GLY A 369 52.46 24.24 63.75
CA GLY A 369 53.90 24.11 63.94
C GLY A 369 54.55 25.48 63.98
#